data_AF-A0A950QYU6-F1
#
_entry.id   AF-A0A950QYU6-F1
#
_cell.length_a   1.000
_cell.length_b   1.000
_cell.length_c   1.000
_cell.angle_alpha   90.00
_cell.angle_beta   90.00
_cell.angle_gamma   90.00
#
_symmetry.space_group_name_H-M   'P 1'
#
loop_
_entity.id
_entity.type
_entity.pdbx_description
1 polymer ?
#
loop_
_entity_poly.entity_id
_entity_poly.type
_entity_poly.pdbx_seq_one_letter_code
_entity_poly.pdbx_strand_id
1 'polypeptide(L)' 'MLTHTNGSSGYIPDDTAFDQMSYEIRSSRLKPGCAESAIINGFLDMMNRY' A
#
# COMPACT_ATOMS: atom_id res chain seq x y z
N MET A 1 12.89 -3.28 -8.49
CA MET A 1 11.62 -3.19 -7.74
C MET A 1 11.54 -4.42 -6.85
N LEU A 2 11.37 -4.25 -5.54
CA LEU A 2 11.12 -5.37 -4.62
C LEU A 2 9.60 -5.51 -4.46
N THR A 3 9.06 -6.69 -4.72
CA THR A 3 7.62 -6.99 -4.64
C THR A 3 7.42 -8.33 -3.96
N HIS A 4 6.26 -8.56 -3.34
CA HIS A 4 5.91 -9.82 -2.66
C HIS A 4 6.94 -10.28 -1.62
N THR A 5 7.33 -9.38 -0.73
CA THR A 5 8.28 -9.67 0.35
C THR A 5 7.56 -9.86 1.67
N ASN A 6 7.97 -10.86 2.46
CA ASN A 6 7.55 -11.12 3.85
C ASN A 6 6.04 -11.32 4.08
N GLY A 7 5.23 -11.33 3.01
CA GLY A 7 3.77 -11.48 3.06
C GLY A 7 3.11 -11.07 1.75
N SER A 8 1.77 -11.12 1.72
CA SER A 8 0.96 -10.68 0.58
C SER A 8 -0.27 -9.92 1.05
N SER A 9 -0.43 -8.68 0.57
CA SER A 9 -1.59 -7.81 0.84
C SER A 9 -2.47 -7.59 -0.40
N GLY A 10 -2.20 -8.31 -1.49
CA GLY A 10 -2.83 -8.05 -2.80
C GLY A 10 -2.31 -6.76 -3.44
N TYR A 11 -3.13 -6.15 -4.28
CA TYR A 11 -2.82 -4.85 -4.89
C TYR A 11 -2.97 -3.72 -3.88
N ILE A 12 -2.03 -2.79 -3.93
CA ILE A 12 -2.01 -1.55 -3.16
C ILE A 12 -2.20 -0.42 -4.17
N PRO A 13 -3.45 0.03 -4.41
CA PRO A 13 -3.72 1.18 -5.27
C PRO A 13 -3.22 2.45 -4.60
N ASP A 14 -2.93 3.47 -5.41
CA ASP A 14 -2.77 4.80 -4.87
C ASP A 14 -4.10 5.32 -4.31
N ASP A 15 -4.03 6.18 -3.30
CA ASP A 15 -5.24 6.67 -2.63
C ASP A 15 -6.16 7.46 -3.58
N THR A 16 -5.61 8.09 -4.63
CA THR A 16 -6.38 8.90 -5.60
C THR A 16 -7.06 8.07 -6.68
N ALA A 17 -6.62 6.83 -6.91
CA ALA A 17 -7.17 5.96 -7.93
C ALA A 17 -8.30 5.07 -7.41
N PHE A 18 -8.65 5.09 -6.12
CA PHE A 18 -9.69 4.21 -5.58
C PHE A 18 -11.07 4.36 -6.22
N ASP A 19 -11.35 5.51 -6.87
CA ASP A 19 -12.59 5.74 -7.62
C ASP A 19 -12.55 5.20 -9.06
N GLN A 20 -11.40 4.74 -9.54
CA GLN A 20 -11.27 4.19 -10.89
C GLN A 20 -11.73 2.72 -10.95
N MET A 21 -12.19 2.30 -12.13
CA MET A 21 -12.69 0.95 -12.35
C MET A 21 -11.63 0.05 -12.99
N SER A 22 -10.60 -0.33 -12.22
CA SER A 22 -9.58 -1.31 -12.64
C SER A 22 -9.66 -2.61 -11.84
N TYR A 23 -9.02 -3.67 -12.32
CA TYR A 23 -8.97 -4.96 -11.62
C TYR A 23 -8.23 -4.83 -10.28
N GLU A 24 -7.11 -4.11 -10.27
CA GLU A 24 -6.27 -3.87 -9.10
C GLU A 24 -7.04 -3.16 -7.98
N ILE A 25 -7.81 -2.13 -8.34
CA ILE A 25 -8.63 -1.38 -7.38
C ILE A 25 -9.77 -2.25 -6.85
N ARG A 26 -10.51 -2.91 -7.75
CA ARG A 26 -11.65 -3.75 -7.35
C ARG A 26 -11.25 -5.01 -6.57
N SER A 27 -10.01 -5.48 -6.73
CA SER A 27 -9.48 -6.63 -5.99
C SER A 27 -8.72 -6.25 -4.73
N SER A 28 -8.46 -4.95 -4.49
CA SER A 28 -7.79 -4.50 -3.28
C SER A 28 -8.66 -4.76 -2.05
N ARG A 29 -7.99 -5.15 -0.96
CA ARG A 29 -8.61 -5.35 0.37
C ARG A 29 -8.36 -4.17 1.30
N LEU A 30 -7.71 -3.13 0.81
CA LEU A 30 -7.27 -1.99 1.59
C LEU A 30 -8.36 -0.93 1.63
N LYS A 31 -8.41 -0.22 2.75
CA LYS A 31 -9.26 0.95 2.90
C LYS A 31 -8.55 2.16 2.28
N PRO A 32 -9.22 2.97 1.44
CA PRO A 32 -8.65 4.22 0.94
C PRO A 32 -8.17 5.13 2.08
N GLY A 33 -7.03 5.79 1.90
CA GLY A 33 -6.45 6.73 2.86
C GLY A 33 -5.66 6.08 4.00
N CYS A 34 -5.46 4.75 3.98
CA CYS A 34 -4.87 4.02 5.10
C CYS A 34 -3.50 3.40 4.79
N ALA A 35 -3.27 2.93 3.56
CA ALA A 35 -2.09 2.13 3.25
C ALA A 35 -0.84 2.97 3.03
N GLU A 36 -0.91 4.02 2.19
CA GLU A 36 0.25 4.81 1.80
C GLU A 36 0.95 5.46 3.00
N SER A 37 0.19 6.21 3.82
CA SER A 37 0.74 6.88 5.00
C SER A 37 1.31 5.89 6.02
N ALA A 38 0.65 4.74 6.24
CA ALA A 38 1.14 3.72 7.16
C ALA A 38 2.46 3.09 6.69
N ILE A 39 2.57 2.79 5.39
CA ILE A 39 3.78 2.22 4.78
C ILE A 39 4.94 3.23 4.84
N ILE A 40 4.68 4.48 4.44
CA ILE A 40 5.70 5.55 4.44
C ILE A 40 6.23 5.78 5.85
N ASN A 41 5.33 6.02 6.82
CA ASN A 41 5.75 6.30 8.19
C ASN A 41 6.44 5.09 8.83
N GLY A 42 5.97 3.87 8.57
CA GLY A 42 6.61 2.65 9.06
C GLY A 42 8.05 2.48 8.56
N PHE A 43 8.32 2.79 7.28
CA PHE A 43 9.67 2.76 6.73
C PHE A 43 10.55 3.90 7.27
N LEU A 44 10.02 5.12 7.38
CA LEU A 44 10.75 6.24 7.98
C LEU A 44 11.16 5.94 9.43
N ASP A 45 10.25 5.37 10.22
CA ASP A 45 10.54 4.95 11.59
C ASP A 45 11.63 3.88 11.65
N MET A 46 11.63 2.93 10.71
CA MET A 46 12.66 1.89 10.64
C MET A 46 14.02 2.46 10.25
N MET A 47 14.07 3.38 9.29
CA MET A 47 15.29 4.08 8.90
C MET A 47 15.85 4.97 10.00
N ASN A 48 15.00 5.54 10.86
CA ASN A 48 15.46 6.35 11.99
C ASN A 48 15.95 5.50 13.18
N ARG A 49 15.61 4.20 13.21
CA ARG A 49 16.03 3.28 14.28
C ARG A 49 17.39 2.61 14.02
N TYR A 50 17.90 2.66 12.79
CA TYR A 50 19.12 1.98 12.35
C TYR A 50 19.99 2.88 11.50
#